data_AF-A0A0Q6UL57-F1
#
_entry.id   AF-A0A0Q6UL57-F1
#
_cell.length_a   1.000
_cell.length_b   1.000
_cell.length_c   1.000
_cell.angle_alpha   90.00
_cell.angle_beta   90.00
_cell.angle_gamma   90.00
#
_symmetry.space_group_name_H-M   'P 1'
#
loop_
_entity.id
_entity.type
_entity.pdbx_description
1 polymer ?
#
loop_
_entity_poly.entity_id
_entity_poly.type
_entity_poly.pdbx_seq_one_letter_code
_entity_poly.pdbx_strand_id
1 'polypeptide(L)'
;MGQDRNGLSGGCQCGAVRFRVEGEPQRASICWCRMCQKAFAGPFGALVTVNVDQLTWTRGQRSTFQSSDKIQRGFCAACGTPLTYEWSDDRIDLAVFAFDDPSAVEPAVQLEPDSRPAWMDHLAEMPVRPALGPSGAVVSRQHPDFDTPPT
;
A
#
# COMPACT_ATOMS: atom_id res chain seq x y z
N MET A 1 4.77 31.14 4.93
CA MET A 1 5.47 29.88 5.28
C MET A 1 4.60 28.75 4.75
N GLY A 2 4.37 28.64 3.44
CA GLY A 2 5.34 28.11 2.48
C GLY A 2 5.08 26.61 2.28
N GLN A 3 3.83 26.22 1.97
CA GLN A 3 3.48 24.85 1.59
C GLN A 3 3.82 24.67 0.11
N ASP A 4 5.09 24.44 -0.18
CA ASP A 4 5.47 23.81 -1.43
C ASP A 4 5.63 22.32 -1.14
N ARG A 5 4.87 21.44 -1.83
CA ARG A 5 5.23 20.05 -2.25
C ARG A 5 3.97 19.24 -2.64
N ASN A 6 3.57 19.33 -3.90
CA ASN A 6 2.40 18.72 -4.54
C ASN A 6 2.57 17.20 -4.83
N GLY A 7 2.81 16.36 -3.83
CA GLY A 7 2.99 14.92 -4.03
C GLY A 7 2.93 14.06 -2.76
N LEU A 8 2.54 12.80 -2.92
CA LEU A 8 2.35 11.82 -1.85
C LEU A 8 3.60 10.95 -1.68
N SER A 9 3.99 10.66 -0.44
CA SER A 9 5.11 9.76 -0.12
C SER A 9 4.63 8.48 0.53
N GLY A 10 5.49 7.47 0.49
CA GLY A 10 5.21 6.17 1.09
C GLY A 10 6.41 5.24 1.06
N GLY A 11 6.20 4.02 1.53
CA GLY A 11 7.18 2.96 1.45
C GLY A 11 6.80 1.74 2.26
N CYS A 12 7.78 0.87 2.43
CA CYS A 12 7.62 -0.34 3.21
C CYS A 12 7.73 -0.09 4.72
N GLN A 13 7.24 -1.06 5.52
CA GLN A 13 7.21 -0.97 6.99
C GLN A 13 8.58 -0.71 7.63
N CYS A 14 9.67 -1.25 7.05
CA CYS A 14 11.03 -1.05 7.57
C CYS A 14 11.72 0.18 7.00
N GLY A 15 11.13 0.85 6.00
CA GLY A 15 11.71 2.02 5.34
C GLY A 15 12.91 1.75 4.44
N ALA A 16 13.25 0.49 4.15
CA ALA A 16 14.32 0.14 3.20
C ALA A 16 13.96 0.50 1.74
N VAL A 17 12.67 0.51 1.43
CA VAL A 17 12.10 0.98 0.17
C VAL A 17 11.17 2.15 0.46
N ARG A 18 11.40 3.28 -0.20
CA ARG A 18 10.59 4.51 -0.12
C ARG A 18 10.31 5.03 -1.53
N PHE A 19 9.16 5.66 -1.71
CA PHE A 19 8.76 6.26 -2.97
C PHE A 19 8.06 7.60 -2.76
N ARG A 20 7.97 8.35 -3.85
CA ARG A 20 7.19 9.58 -3.96
C ARG A 20 6.45 9.60 -5.28
N VAL A 21 5.20 10.02 -5.24
CA VAL A 21 4.33 10.26 -6.40
C VAL A 21 4.12 11.76 -6.55
N GLU A 22 4.38 12.30 -7.73
CA GLU A 22 4.10 13.68 -8.07
C GLU A 22 2.75 13.81 -8.79
N GLY A 23 1.95 14.80 -8.40
CA GLY A 23 0.58 14.95 -8.90
C GLY A 23 -0.43 14.04 -8.22
N GLU A 24 -1.66 14.05 -8.76
CA GLU A 24 -2.79 13.29 -8.20
C GLU A 24 -2.78 11.85 -8.71
N PRO A 25 -2.81 10.85 -7.82
CA PRO A 25 -3.04 9.46 -8.21
C PRO A 25 -4.36 9.31 -8.98
N GLN A 26 -4.42 8.29 -9.84
CA GLN A 26 -5.67 7.96 -10.53
C GLN A 26 -6.64 7.24 -9.58
N ARG A 27 -7.68 6.60 -10.13
CA ARG A 27 -8.73 5.95 -9.33
C ARG A 27 -8.16 4.82 -8.46
N ALA A 28 -8.30 4.94 -7.15
CA ALA A 28 -8.03 3.87 -6.20
C ALA A 28 -9.17 2.83 -6.16
N SER A 29 -8.82 1.56 -5.90
CA SER A 29 -9.75 0.44 -5.89
C SER A 29 -9.44 -0.58 -4.79
N ILE A 30 -10.45 -1.32 -4.40
CA ILE A 30 -10.34 -2.53 -3.57
C ILE A 30 -10.57 -3.74 -4.48
N CYS A 31 -9.62 -4.67 -4.53
CA CYS A 31 -9.77 -5.93 -5.25
C CYS A 31 -9.87 -7.10 -4.28
N TRP A 32 -11.00 -7.82 -4.35
CA TRP A 32 -11.32 -8.93 -3.46
C TRP A 32 -10.81 -10.28 -3.95
N CYS A 33 -10.23 -10.36 -5.15
CA CYS A 33 -9.84 -11.62 -5.76
C CYS A 33 -8.83 -12.39 -4.89
N ARG A 34 -8.82 -13.72 -5.03
CA ARG A 34 -7.97 -14.59 -4.20
C ARG A 34 -6.48 -14.27 -4.32
N MET A 35 -6.02 -13.83 -5.50
CA MET A 35 -4.62 -13.44 -5.70
C MET A 35 -4.25 -12.18 -4.92
N CYS A 36 -5.13 -11.17 -4.88
CA CYS A 36 -4.91 -9.97 -4.08
C CYS A 36 -4.96 -10.29 -2.58
N GLN A 37 -5.90 -11.12 -2.13
CA GLN A 37 -5.91 -11.59 -0.74
C GLN A 37 -4.58 -12.27 -0.34
N LYS A 38 -4.02 -13.12 -1.22
CA LYS A 38 -2.72 -13.78 -0.97
C LYS A 38 -1.56 -12.80 -1.00
N ALA A 39 -1.52 -11.90 -1.98
CA ALA A 39 -0.42 -10.96 -2.16
C ALA A 39 -0.30 -9.97 -0.99
N PHE A 40 -1.44 -9.56 -0.42
CA PHE A 40 -1.49 -8.61 0.68
C PHE A 40 -1.61 -9.27 2.06
N ALA A 41 -1.74 -10.60 2.11
CA ALA A 41 -2.07 -11.34 3.34
C ALA A 41 -3.27 -10.72 4.10
N GLY A 42 -4.27 -10.25 3.37
CA GLY A 42 -5.40 -9.47 3.88
C GLY A 42 -6.72 -9.82 3.19
N PRO A 43 -7.84 -9.17 3.60
CA PRO A 43 -9.16 -9.45 3.04
C PRO A 43 -9.30 -9.01 1.58
N PHE A 44 -8.45 -8.07 1.14
CA PHE A 44 -8.41 -7.52 -0.21
C PHE A 44 -7.03 -6.89 -0.50
N GLY A 45 -6.80 -6.51 -1.76
CA GLY A 45 -5.72 -5.58 -2.12
C GLY A 45 -6.29 -4.19 -2.40
N ALA A 46 -5.85 -3.18 -1.65
CA ALA A 46 -6.16 -1.78 -1.93
C ALA A 46 -5.05 -1.17 -2.78
N LEU A 47 -5.41 -0.71 -3.97
CA LEU A 47 -4.48 -0.36 -5.04
C LEU A 47 -4.87 0.97 -5.68
N VAL A 48 -3.88 1.79 -6.03
CA VAL A 48 -4.08 3.03 -6.78
C VAL A 48 -3.15 3.12 -7.97
N THR A 49 -3.70 3.39 -9.15
CA THR A 49 -2.90 3.57 -10.36
C THR A 49 -2.18 4.91 -10.36
N VAL A 50 -0.89 4.90 -10.71
CA VAL A 50 -0.07 6.11 -10.96
C VAL A 50 0.66 5.96 -12.29
N ASN A 51 1.04 7.07 -12.91
CA ASN A 51 1.93 7.02 -14.07
C ASN A 51 3.37 6.78 -13.59
N VAL A 52 4.12 5.96 -14.31
CA VAL A 52 5.50 5.61 -13.95
C VAL A 52 6.43 6.83 -14.00
N ASP A 53 6.18 7.78 -14.90
CA ASP A 53 6.95 9.03 -15.01
C ASP A 53 6.74 9.99 -13.82
N GLN A 54 5.67 9.79 -13.05
CA GLN A 54 5.35 10.53 -11.83
C GLN A 54 5.81 9.81 -10.56
N LEU A 55 6.32 8.57 -10.67
CA LEU A 55 6.77 7.75 -9.55
C LEU A 55 8.30 7.77 -9.43
N THR A 56 8.79 8.26 -8.31
CA THR A 56 10.22 8.21 -7.97
C THR A 56 10.45 7.28 -6.77
N TRP A 57 11.33 6.31 -6.92
CA TRP A 57 11.86 5.54 -5.78
C TRP A 57 12.93 6.37 -5.07
N THR A 58 12.59 6.91 -3.90
CA THR A 58 13.45 7.82 -3.13
C THR A 58 14.46 7.08 -2.26
N ARG A 59 14.24 5.79 -2.01
CA ARG A 59 15.20 4.92 -1.32
C ARG A 59 14.98 3.48 -1.72
N GLY A 60 16.08 2.75 -1.98
CA GLY A 60 16.04 1.34 -2.34
C GLY A 60 15.21 1.05 -3.59
N GLN A 61 14.95 -0.23 -3.82
CA GLN A 61 14.10 -0.72 -4.92
C GLN A 61 13.25 -1.86 -4.39
N ARG A 62 12.02 -1.99 -4.91
CA ARG A 62 11.22 -3.19 -4.66
C ARG A 62 11.87 -4.41 -5.33
N SER A 63 11.71 -5.57 -4.70
CA SER A 63 11.86 -6.87 -5.40
C SER A 63 10.54 -7.24 -6.06
N THR A 64 10.56 -8.07 -7.09
CA THR A 64 9.36 -8.45 -7.84
C THR A 64 9.14 -9.96 -7.82
N PHE A 65 7.87 -10.35 -7.92
CA PHE A 65 7.42 -11.73 -8.11
C PHE A 65 6.42 -11.79 -9.27
N GLN A 66 6.70 -12.64 -10.26
CA GLN A 66 5.81 -12.88 -11.40
C GLN A 66 4.61 -13.72 -10.95
N SER A 67 3.47 -13.06 -10.67
CA SER A 67 2.28 -13.72 -10.11
C SER A 67 1.35 -14.32 -11.18
N SER A 68 1.50 -13.90 -12.44
CA SER A 68 0.89 -14.50 -13.62
C SER A 68 1.74 -14.18 -14.85
N ASP A 69 1.37 -14.66 -16.03
CA ASP A 69 1.97 -14.26 -17.31
C ASP A 69 1.94 -12.75 -17.59
N LYS A 70 1.01 -12.01 -16.96
CA LYS A 70 0.80 -10.57 -17.19
C LYS A 70 1.19 -9.66 -16.03
N ILE A 71 1.27 -10.20 -14.81
CA ILE A 71 1.33 -9.38 -13.59
C ILE A 71 2.57 -9.69 -12.76
N GLN A 72 3.39 -8.66 -12.55
CA GLN A 72 4.42 -8.65 -11.52
C GLN A 72 3.90 -7.96 -10.26
N ARG A 73 4.35 -8.46 -9.10
CA ARG A 73 4.02 -7.87 -7.79
C ARG A 73 5.29 -7.45 -7.10
N GLY A 74 5.39 -6.17 -6.76
CA GLY A 74 6.53 -5.62 -6.04
C GLY A 74 6.35 -5.68 -4.54
N PHE A 75 7.42 -5.96 -3.83
CA PHE A 75 7.47 -6.01 -2.37
C PHE A 75 8.86 -5.63 -1.85
N CYS A 76 8.93 -5.26 -0.57
CA CYS A 76 10.21 -5.07 0.09
C CYS A 76 10.83 -6.41 0.46
N ALA A 77 12.02 -6.74 -0.05
CA ALA A 77 12.71 -7.99 0.33
C ALA A 77 13.13 -8.03 1.81
N ALA A 78 13.27 -6.88 2.47
CA ALA A 78 13.71 -6.81 3.86
C ALA A 78 12.59 -7.06 4.88
N CYS A 79 11.35 -6.64 4.59
CA CYS A 79 10.22 -6.80 5.53
C CYS A 79 8.96 -7.43 4.93
N GLY A 80 8.96 -7.76 3.64
CA GLY A 80 7.83 -8.39 2.96
C GLY A 80 6.65 -7.48 2.63
N THR A 81 6.70 -6.17 2.98
CA THR A 81 5.60 -5.23 2.68
C THR A 81 5.32 -5.23 1.17
N PRO A 82 4.08 -5.52 0.74
CA PRO A 82 3.66 -5.38 -0.64
C PRO A 82 3.64 -3.90 -1.04
N LEU A 83 4.11 -3.59 -2.24
CA LEU A 83 4.27 -2.21 -2.71
C LEU A 83 3.57 -1.97 -4.04
N THR A 84 3.66 -2.90 -4.99
CA THR A 84 3.19 -2.65 -6.36
C THR A 84 2.45 -3.83 -6.99
N TYR A 85 1.57 -3.51 -7.93
CA TYR A 85 0.97 -4.41 -8.90
C TYR A 85 1.25 -3.83 -10.30
N GLU A 86 2.07 -4.54 -11.08
CA GLU A 86 2.71 -4.06 -12.31
C GLU A 86 2.11 -4.82 -13.49
N TRP A 87 1.38 -4.09 -14.33
CA TRP A 87 0.57 -4.64 -15.42
C TRP A 87 0.80 -3.94 -16.77
N SER A 88 1.56 -2.85 -16.77
CA SER A 88 1.95 -2.04 -17.93
C SER A 88 3.34 -1.44 -17.69
N ASP A 89 3.94 -0.89 -18.76
CA ASP A 89 5.23 -0.18 -18.72
C ASP A 89 5.08 1.30 -18.33
N ASP A 90 3.93 1.91 -18.62
CA ASP A 90 3.65 3.33 -18.39
C ASP A 90 2.84 3.61 -17.11
N ARG A 91 2.18 2.57 -16.57
CA ARG A 91 1.31 2.65 -15.41
C ARG A 91 1.55 1.50 -14.46
N ILE A 92 1.43 1.81 -13.17
CA ILE A 92 1.65 0.88 -12.08
C ILE A 92 0.63 1.16 -10.99
N ASP A 93 0.17 0.11 -10.32
CA ASP A 93 -0.67 0.27 -9.14
C ASP A 93 0.19 0.19 -7.88
N LEU A 94 0.07 1.18 -7.00
CA LEU A 94 0.70 1.21 -5.69
C LEU A 94 -0.26 0.71 -4.62
N ALA A 95 0.28 0.00 -3.62
CA ALA A 95 -0.46 -0.37 -2.43
C ALA A 95 -0.90 0.87 -1.65
N VAL A 96 -2.20 1.07 -1.47
CA VAL A 96 -2.75 2.24 -0.76
C VAL A 96 -2.20 2.36 0.66
N PHE A 97 -2.10 1.24 1.38
CA PHE A 97 -1.58 1.22 2.74
C PHE A 97 -0.05 1.24 2.84
N ALA A 98 0.66 1.42 1.72
CA ALA A 98 2.08 1.74 1.72
C ALA A 98 2.34 3.27 1.64
N PHE A 99 1.31 4.10 1.43
CA PHE A 99 1.45 5.56 1.56
C PHE A 99 1.56 5.96 3.03
N ASP A 100 2.27 7.05 3.29
CA ASP A 100 2.42 7.61 4.64
C ASP A 100 1.07 8.12 5.19
N ASP A 101 0.23 8.68 4.32
CA ASP A 101 -1.17 8.99 4.62
C ASP A 101 -2.08 8.18 3.67
N PRO A 102 -2.53 6.97 4.08
CA PRO A 102 -3.40 6.16 3.25
C PRO A 102 -4.81 6.77 3.10
N SER A 103 -5.21 7.73 3.95
CA SER A 103 -6.51 8.39 3.85
C SER A 103 -6.59 9.37 2.68
N ALA A 104 -5.43 9.86 2.21
CA ALA A 104 -5.32 10.67 0.99
C ALA A 104 -5.59 9.87 -0.29
N VAL A 105 -5.71 8.54 -0.20
CA VAL A 105 -5.90 7.63 -1.33
C VAL A 105 -7.12 6.74 -1.11
N GLU A 106 -8.29 7.37 -1.03
CA GLU A 106 -9.56 6.67 -0.76
C GLU A 106 -10.02 5.82 -1.97
N PRO A 107 -10.20 4.49 -1.81
CA PRO A 107 -10.73 3.65 -2.87
C PRO A 107 -12.17 4.01 -3.25
N ALA A 108 -12.41 4.27 -4.54
CA ALA A 108 -13.71 4.66 -5.07
C ALA A 108 -14.51 3.50 -5.71
N VAL A 109 -13.89 2.34 -5.89
CA VAL A 109 -14.52 1.18 -6.56
C VAL A 109 -14.04 -0.14 -5.97
N GLN A 110 -14.92 -1.14 -6.00
CA GLN A 110 -14.60 -2.52 -5.61
C GLN A 110 -14.63 -3.44 -6.83
N LEU A 111 -13.65 -4.35 -6.92
CA LEU A 111 -13.45 -5.30 -8.02
C LEU A 111 -13.54 -6.73 -7.49
N GLU A 112 -14.05 -7.63 -8.32
CA GLU A 112 -14.24 -9.06 -7.99
C GLU A 112 -15.06 -9.30 -6.69
N PRO A 113 -16.20 -8.60 -6.48
CA PRO A 113 -16.91 -8.60 -5.20
C PRO A 113 -17.37 -10.00 -4.75
N ASP A 114 -17.57 -10.93 -5.67
CA ASP A 114 -17.96 -12.32 -5.38
C ASP A 114 -16.88 -13.11 -4.62
N SER A 115 -15.61 -12.67 -4.70
CA SER A 115 -14.50 -13.28 -3.94
C SER A 115 -14.38 -12.75 -2.51
N ARG A 116 -15.21 -11.79 -2.11
CA ARG A 116 -15.20 -11.18 -0.77
C ARG A 116 -15.59 -12.22 0.29
N PRO A 117 -14.81 -12.39 1.37
CA PRO A 117 -15.22 -13.25 2.47
C PRO A 117 -16.54 -12.76 3.08
N ALA A 118 -17.55 -13.63 3.18
CA ALA A 118 -18.90 -13.25 3.61
C ALA A 118 -18.95 -12.55 4.98
N TRP A 119 -18.04 -12.87 5.90
CA TRP A 119 -17.99 -12.23 7.21
C TRP A 119 -17.59 -10.74 7.15
N MET A 120 -17.01 -10.26 6.04
CA MET A 120 -16.66 -8.84 5.85
C MET A 120 -17.88 -7.94 5.74
N ASP A 121 -19.05 -8.46 5.38
CA ASP A 121 -20.31 -7.69 5.32
C ASP A 121 -20.72 -7.11 6.67
N HIS A 122 -20.31 -7.77 7.76
CA HIS A 122 -20.68 -7.40 9.12
C HIS A 122 -19.50 -6.81 9.90
N LEU A 123 -18.38 -6.47 9.24
CA LEU A 123 -17.17 -5.98 9.90
C LEU A 123 -17.45 -4.76 10.80
N ALA A 124 -18.24 -3.80 10.32
CA ALA A 124 -18.60 -2.59 11.07
C ALA A 124 -19.54 -2.85 12.26
N GLU A 125 -20.23 -4.00 12.26
CA GLU A 125 -21.16 -4.40 13.32
C GLU A 125 -20.47 -5.24 14.40
N MET A 126 -19.22 -5.69 14.16
CA MET A 126 -18.49 -6.53 15.10
C MET A 126 -18.19 -5.78 16.41
N PRO A 127 -18.22 -6.47 17.57
CA PRO A 127 -17.89 -5.83 18.85
C PRO A 127 -16.47 -5.27 18.87
N VAL A 128 -16.33 -3.96 19.09
CA VAL A 128 -15.04 -3.30 19.29
C VAL A 128 -14.63 -3.46 20.75
N ARG A 129 -13.47 -4.08 21.00
CA ARG A 129 -12.87 -4.12 22.34
C ARG A 129 -11.98 -2.90 22.52
N PRO A 130 -11.96 -2.26 23.71
CA PRO A 130 -10.98 -1.24 24.02
C PRO A 130 -9.55 -1.78 23.84
N ALA A 131 -8.62 -0.88 23.53
CA ALA A 131 -7.20 -1.22 23.50
C ALA A 131 -6.81 -1.90 24.83
N LEU A 132 -5.97 -2.95 24.75
CA LEU A 132 -5.58 -3.80 25.90
C LEU A 132 -4.71 -3.09 26.96
N GLY A 133 -4.72 -1.75 26.99
CA GLY A 133 -3.75 -0.95 27.74
C GLY A 133 -2.34 -1.08 27.16
N PRO A 134 -1.35 -0.36 27.73
CA PRO A 134 0.03 -0.52 27.31
C PRO A 134 0.51 -1.94 27.60
N SER A 135 0.90 -2.68 26.57
CA SER A 135 1.55 -3.98 26.68
C SER A 135 3.03 -3.78 27.07
N GLY A 136 3.30 -3.23 28.25
CA GLY A 136 4.66 -2.84 28.64
C GLY A 136 5.32 -1.86 27.65
N ALA A 137 6.64 -1.69 27.76
CA ALA A 137 7.39 -0.83 26.85
C ALA A 137 7.59 -1.51 25.48
N VAL A 138 6.65 -1.32 24.56
CA VAL A 138 6.83 -1.70 23.15
C VAL A 138 7.65 -0.64 22.45
N VAL A 139 8.83 -1.00 21.96
CA VAL A 139 9.63 -0.16 21.06
C VAL A 139 9.29 -0.56 19.63
N SER A 140 8.55 0.29 18.92
CA SER A 140 8.28 0.08 17.50
C SER A 140 9.57 0.20 16.69
N ARG A 141 9.76 -0.70 15.72
CA ARG A 141 10.82 -0.62 14.69
C ARG A 141 10.27 -0.27 13.31
N GLN A 142 8.99 0.10 13.25
CA GLN A 142 8.39 0.59 12.02
C GLN A 142 9.01 1.95 11.67
N HIS A 143 9.33 2.12 10.39
CA HIS A 143 9.74 3.40 9.86
C HIS A 143 8.59 4.41 10.02
N PRO A 144 8.86 5.66 10.41
CA PRO A 144 7.80 6.66 10.54
C PRO A 144 7.11 6.92 9.19
N ASP A 145 5.84 7.32 9.25
CA ASP A 145 5.02 7.68 8.08
C ASP A 145 5.36 9.11 7.59
N PHE A 146 6.63 9.33 7.25
CA PHE A 146 7.16 10.51 6.56
C PHE A 146 8.57 10.24 6.05
N ASP A 147 9.04 11.02 5.09
CA ASP A 147 10.41 10.89 4.58
C ASP A 147 11.47 11.23 5.63
N THR A 148 12.48 10.38 5.73
CA THR A 148 13.65 10.58 6.60
C THR A 148 14.93 10.69 5.77
N PRO A 149 15.99 11.34 6.29
CA PRO A 149 17.30 11.33 5.63
C PRO A 149 17.80 9.91 5.37
N PRO A 150 18.59 9.67 4.32
CA PRO A 150 19.25 8.38 4.12
C PRO A 150 20.13 8.06 5.32
N THR A 151 19.99 6.86 5.87
CA THR A 151 20.87 6.30 6.92
C THR A 151 22.12 5.70 6.31
#